data_AF-A2EZE4-F1
#
_entry.id   AF-A2EZE4-F1
#
_cell.length_a   1.000
_cell.length_b   1.000
_cell.length_c   1.000
_cell.angle_alpha   90.00
_cell.angle_beta   90.00
_cell.angle_gamma   90.00
#
_symmetry.space_group_name_H-M   'P 1'
#
loop_
_entity.id
_entity.type
_entity.pdbx_description
1 polymer ?
#
loop_
_entity_poly.entity_id
_entity_poly.type
_entity_poly.pdbx_seq_one_letter_code
_entity_poly.pdbx_strand_id
1 'polypeptide(L)'
;MPENFMKYAFLLQLKPLSNYYVTFMMNEYDLEIGLDYCGLYNNKESFLIYFDQINDINKCFINSARFDIPSLLEYFLSHGSNIV
;
A
#
# COMPACT_ATOMS: atom_id res chain seq x y z
N MET A 1 -6.25 -19.84 0.63
CA MET A 1 -6.93 -18.54 0.83
C MET A 1 -5.87 -17.45 0.87
N PRO A 2 -5.71 -16.68 -0.22
CA PRO A 2 -4.63 -15.70 -0.40
C PRO A 2 -4.57 -14.59 0.65
N GLU A 3 -5.72 -14.21 1.23
CA GLU A 3 -5.82 -13.19 2.29
C GLU A 3 -5.00 -13.52 3.54
N ASN A 4 -5.01 -14.79 3.98
CA ASN A 4 -4.21 -15.22 5.13
C ASN A 4 -2.72 -15.07 4.85
N PHE A 5 -2.29 -15.25 3.60
CA PHE A 5 -0.88 -15.21 3.23
C PHE A 5 -0.33 -13.77 3.23
N MET A 6 -1.13 -12.78 2.79
CA MET A 6 -0.74 -11.36 2.91
C MET A 6 -0.51 -10.98 4.36
N LYS A 7 -1.43 -11.36 5.26
CA LYS A 7 -1.29 -11.10 6.69
C LYS A 7 0.02 -11.68 7.25
N TYR A 8 0.39 -12.90 6.87
CA TYR A 8 1.67 -13.50 7.28
C TYR A 8 2.89 -12.80 6.66
N ALA A 9 2.82 -12.40 5.39
CA ALA A 9 3.91 -11.70 4.71
C ALA A 9 4.23 -10.35 5.36
N PHE A 10 3.20 -9.57 5.73
CA PHE A 10 3.37 -8.31 6.45
C PHE A 10 3.89 -8.51 7.89
N LEU A 11 3.41 -9.55 8.60
CA LEU A 11 3.84 -9.85 9.98
C LEU A 11 5.31 -10.28 10.08
N LEU A 12 5.85 -10.97 9.07
CA LEU A 12 7.20 -11.54 9.13
C LEU A 12 8.31 -10.57 8.69
N GLN A 13 7.99 -9.35 8.26
CA GLN A 13 8.96 -8.35 7.79
C GLN A 13 10.04 -8.91 6.83
N LEU A 14 9.67 -9.88 5.97
CA LEU A 14 10.60 -10.45 5.00
C LEU A 14 10.85 -9.43 3.88
N LYS A 15 11.68 -8.41 4.20
CA LYS A 15 12.02 -7.24 3.38
C LYS A 15 12.39 -7.52 1.92
N PRO A 16 13.15 -8.57 1.56
CA PRO A 16 13.50 -8.78 0.16
C PRO A 16 12.40 -9.48 -0.66
N LEU A 17 11.38 -10.05 0.00
CA LEU A 17 10.30 -10.79 -0.65
C LEU A 17 9.04 -9.93 -0.86
N SER A 18 8.83 -8.86 -0.09
CA SER A 18 7.58 -8.09 -0.17
C SER A 18 7.33 -7.47 -1.54
N ASN A 19 8.35 -6.94 -2.22
CA ASN A 19 8.12 -6.14 -3.43
C ASN A 19 7.74 -7.02 -4.61
N TYR A 20 8.60 -8.00 -4.90
CA TYR A 20 8.34 -8.99 -5.94
C TYR A 20 7.05 -9.76 -5.65
N TYR A 21 6.78 -10.09 -4.39
CA TYR A 21 5.56 -10.81 -4.01
C TYR A 21 4.30 -9.97 -4.17
N VAL A 22 4.31 -8.69 -3.78
CA VAL A 22 3.19 -7.77 -3.97
C VAL A 22 2.93 -7.56 -5.47
N THR A 23 3.97 -7.27 -6.25
CA THR A 23 3.87 -7.16 -7.71
C THR A 23 3.34 -8.45 -8.34
N PHE A 24 3.83 -9.60 -7.92
CA PHE A 24 3.39 -10.91 -8.41
C PHE A 24 1.93 -11.20 -8.05
N MET A 25 1.50 -10.90 -6.82
CA MET A 25 0.09 -11.05 -6.43
C MET A 25 -0.85 -10.19 -7.25
N MET A 26 -0.49 -8.92 -7.44
CA MET A 26 -1.33 -7.97 -8.18
C MET A 26 -1.35 -8.30 -9.67
N ASN A 27 -0.22 -8.67 -10.27
CA ASN A 27 -0.13 -8.92 -11.71
C ASN A 27 -0.61 -10.32 -12.13
N GLU A 28 -0.25 -11.37 -11.39
CA GLU A 28 -0.52 -12.76 -11.80
C GLU A 28 -1.85 -13.29 -11.24
N TYR A 29 -2.29 -12.78 -10.09
CA TYR A 29 -3.51 -13.24 -9.41
C TYR A 29 -4.61 -12.19 -9.31
N ASP A 30 -4.39 -10.96 -9.81
CA ASP A 30 -5.34 -9.83 -9.72
C ASP A 30 -5.80 -9.56 -8.27
N LEU A 31 -4.90 -9.78 -7.31
CA LEU A 31 -5.17 -9.59 -5.89
C LEU A 31 -4.73 -8.21 -5.45
N GLU A 32 -5.70 -7.35 -5.16
CA GLU A 32 -5.46 -6.04 -4.53
C GLU A 32 -4.91 -6.23 -3.10
N ILE A 33 -3.77 -5.62 -2.78
CA ILE A 33 -3.26 -5.61 -1.41
C ILE A 33 -4.06 -4.64 -0.55
N GLY A 34 -4.36 -5.04 0.68
CA GLY A 34 -5.02 -4.15 1.64
C GLY A 34 -4.11 -2.99 2.06
N LEU A 35 -4.46 -1.76 1.65
CA LEU A 35 -3.78 -0.53 2.04
C LEU A 35 -3.80 -0.30 3.56
N ASP A 36 -4.85 -0.78 4.23
CA ASP A 36 -5.00 -0.77 5.67
C ASP A 36 -3.88 -1.55 6.37
N TYR A 37 -3.48 -2.70 5.83
CA TYR A 37 -2.33 -3.47 6.32
C TYR A 37 -1.02 -2.72 6.10
N CYS A 38 -0.86 -2.01 4.97
CA CYS A 38 0.35 -1.22 4.73
C CYS A 38 0.54 -0.15 5.82
N GLY A 39 -0.54 0.55 6.18
CA GLY A 39 -0.51 1.52 7.28
C GLY A 39 -0.33 0.87 8.65
N LEU A 40 -1.05 -0.21 8.95
CA LEU A 40 -0.99 -0.92 10.24
C LEU A 40 0.41 -1.45 10.54
N TYR A 41 1.11 -1.96 9.53
CA TYR A 41 2.47 -2.49 9.66
C TYR A 41 3.55 -1.49 9.26
N ASN A 42 3.19 -0.23 9.01
CA ASN A 42 4.11 0.83 8.57
C ASN A 42 4.99 0.41 7.37
N ASN A 43 4.42 -0.37 6.45
CA ASN A 43 5.10 -0.86 5.26
C ASN A 43 4.90 0.13 4.09
N LYS A 44 5.81 1.09 4.01
CA LYS A 44 5.81 2.17 3.01
C LYS A 44 6.08 1.66 1.60
N GLU A 45 6.89 0.62 1.46
CA GLU A 45 7.30 0.09 0.17
C GLU A 45 6.13 -0.59 -0.55
N SER A 46 5.37 -1.42 0.16
CA SER A 46 4.14 -2.01 -0.38
C SER A 46 3.08 -0.95 -0.69
N PHE A 47 2.98 0.10 0.11
CA PHE A 47 2.10 1.23 -0.18
C PHE A 47 2.47 1.92 -1.50
N LEU A 48 3.75 2.16 -1.75
CA LEU A 48 4.21 2.80 -2.99
C LEU A 48 3.99 1.89 -4.22
N ILE A 49 4.17 0.58 -4.08
CA ILE A 49 3.87 -0.37 -5.16
C ILE A 49 2.37 -0.37 -5.49
N TYR A 50 1.50 -0.36 -4.47
CA TYR A 50 0.06 -0.22 -4.70
C TYR A 50 -0.26 1.08 -5.44
N PHE A 51 0.31 2.19 -4.99
CA PHE A 51 0.08 3.50 -5.60
C PHE A 51 0.51 3.51 -7.08
N ASP A 52 1.66 2.95 -7.41
CA ASP A 52 2.17 2.86 -8.78
C ASP A 52 1.26 2.03 -9.70
N GLN A 53 0.69 0.93 -9.18
CA GLN A 53 -0.11 0.00 -9.99
C GLN A 53 -1.59 0.38 -10.11
N ILE A 54 -2.23 0.81 -9.03
CA ILE A 54 -3.67 1.10 -9.00
C ILE A 54 -3.93 2.60 -9.28
N ASN A 55 -3.03 3.47 -8.82
CA ASN A 55 -3.14 4.92 -8.95
C ASN A 55 -4.46 5.53 -8.42
N ASP A 56 -5.07 4.90 -7.40
CA ASP A 56 -6.23 5.46 -6.69
C ASP A 56 -5.75 6.47 -5.63
N ILE A 57 -5.65 7.72 -6.07
CA ILE A 57 -5.15 8.85 -5.29
C ILE A 57 -5.97 9.08 -4.00
N ASN A 58 -7.30 8.93 -4.05
CA ASN A 58 -8.16 9.17 -2.88
C ASN A 58 -7.96 8.08 -1.80
N LYS A 59 -7.90 6.81 -2.20
CA LYS A 59 -7.58 5.72 -1.27
C LYS A 59 -6.17 5.87 -0.69
N CYS A 60 -5.20 6.25 -1.52
CA CYS A 60 -3.83 6.46 -1.09
C CYS A 60 -3.72 7.64 -0.11
N PHE A 61 -4.45 8.74 -0.34
CA PHE A 61 -4.50 9.88 0.58
C PHE A 61 -4.95 9.47 1.99
N ILE A 62 -6.11 8.81 2.10
CA ILE A 62 -6.68 8.38 3.39
C ILE A 62 -5.69 7.46 4.14
N ASN A 63 -5.06 6.52 3.43
CA ASN A 63 -4.14 5.58 4.06
C ASN A 63 -2.75 6.19 4.33
N SER A 64 -2.34 7.20 3.56
CA SER A 64 -1.04 7.87 3.75
C SER A 64 -0.91 8.56 5.11
N ALA A 65 -2.04 9.01 5.68
CA ALA A 65 -2.11 9.60 7.01
C ALA A 65 -1.55 8.68 8.11
N ARG A 66 -1.58 7.35 7.90
CA ARG A 66 -1.06 6.36 8.86
C ARG A 66 0.46 6.30 8.96
N PHE A 67 1.18 6.88 7.98
CA PHE A 67 2.65 6.84 7.99
C PHE A 67 3.28 8.01 8.77
N ASP A 68 2.48 8.98 9.23
CA ASP A 68 2.96 10.20 9.89
C ASP A 68 4.04 10.94 9.08
N ILE A 69 3.88 10.98 7.75
CA ILE A 69 4.78 11.69 6.83
C ILE A 69 4.01 12.88 6.21
N PRO A 70 4.20 14.12 6.72
CA PRO A 70 3.49 15.29 6.21
C PRO A 70 3.68 15.53 4.71
N SER A 71 4.91 15.34 4.19
CA SER A 71 5.20 15.52 2.77
C SER A 71 4.47 14.52 1.86
N LEU A 72 4.13 13.33 2.37
CA LEU A 72 3.35 12.35 1.63
C LEU A 72 1.88 12.76 1.54
N LEU A 73 1.32 13.31 2.62
CA LEU A 73 -0.02 13.91 2.62
C LEU A 73 -0.11 15.10 1.67
N GLU A 74 0.88 16.00 1.71
CA GLU A 74 0.97 17.16 0.81
C GLU A 74 1.07 16.74 -0.67
N TYR A 75 1.82 15.68 -0.96
CA TYR A 75 1.88 15.08 -2.29
C TYR A 75 0.49 14.66 -2.76
N PHE A 76 -0.22 13.84 -1.99
CA PHE A 76 -1.55 13.38 -2.41
C PHE A 76 -2.57 14.52 -2.51
N LEU A 77 -2.54 15.50 -1.61
CA LEU A 77 -3.40 16.70 -1.67
C LEU A 77 -3.17 17.50 -2.95
N SER A 78 -1.90 17.73 -3.33
CA SER A 78 -1.56 18.49 -4.53
C SER A 78 -1.85 17.76 -5.84
N HIS A 79 -1.96 16.42 -5.80
CA HIS A 79 -2.19 15.58 -6.99
C HIS A 79 -3.67 15.19 -7.19
N GLY A 80 -4.60 15.94 -6.58
CA GLY A 80 -6.04 15.82 -6.87
C GLY A 80 -6.81 14.90 -5.92
N SER A 81 -6.28 14.62 -4.73
CA SER A 81 -7.09 14.02 -3.67
C SER A 81 -8.18 15.00 -3.24
N ASN A 82 -9.45 14.59 -3.31
CA ASN A 82 -10.55 15.39 -2.80
C ASN A 82 -10.70 15.15 -1.30
N ILE A 83 -10.71 16.22 -0.52
CA ILE A 83 -11.19 16.19 0.87
C ILE A 83 -12.72 16.12 0.78
N VAL A 84 -13.29 14.94 1.04
CA VAL A 84 -14.75 14.74 1.14
C VAL A 84 -15.15 14.78 2.60
#